data_AF-A0A3B0ULQ0-F1
#
_entry.id   AF-A0A3B0ULQ0-F1
#
_cell.length_a   1.000
_cell.length_b   1.000
_cell.length_c   1.000
_cell.angle_alpha   90.00
_cell.angle_beta   90.00
_cell.angle_gamma   90.00
#
_symmetry.space_group_name_H-M   'P 1'
#
loop_
_entity.id
_entity.type
_entity.pdbx_description
1 polymer ?
#
loop_
_entity_poly.entity_id
_entity_poly.type
_entity_poly.pdbx_seq_one_letter_code
_entity_poly.pdbx_strand_id
1 'polypeptide(L)'
;MCPKMNENMVKIQNKFYGNNEFGIASFSINPTHDTPKILKEYAKSHGATLKNWNFLTGNQDKIYELANTGFTLFAGENSDAEGGFEHSGMFALVDKQGNIRSRLDKFGNPIAFYDGLDPKGIQMIKEDISILLKE
;
A
#
# COMPACT_ATOMS: atom_id res chain seq x y z
N MET A 1 -2.35 7.78 7.97
CA MET A 1 -2.82 7.07 6.76
C MET A 1 -3.57 8.03 5.86
N CYS A 2 -3.15 8.18 4.60
CA CYS A 2 -3.70 9.18 3.66
C CYS A 2 -5.10 8.78 3.14
N PRO A 3 -6.17 9.61 3.32
CA PRO A 3 -7.52 9.28 2.88
C PRO A 3 -7.62 8.96 1.39
N LYS A 4 -6.89 9.69 0.54
CA LYS A 4 -6.95 9.50 -0.91
C LYS A 4 -6.41 8.15 -1.36
N MET A 5 -5.31 7.72 -0.75
CA MET A 5 -4.72 6.41 -1.04
C MET A 5 -5.67 5.29 -0.60
N ASN A 6 -6.38 5.43 0.52
CA ASN A 6 -7.37 4.44 0.93
C ASN A 6 -8.54 4.33 -0.04
N GLU A 7 -9.10 5.45 -0.49
CA GLU A 7 -10.16 5.43 -1.51
C GLU A 7 -9.71 4.66 -2.76
N ASN A 8 -8.48 4.88 -3.19
CA ASN A 8 -7.92 4.20 -4.35
C ASN A 8 -7.63 2.71 -4.07
N MET A 9 -7.19 2.37 -2.86
CA MET A 9 -7.00 0.98 -2.44
C MET A 9 -8.34 0.23 -2.35
N VAL A 10 -9.43 0.90 -1.95
CA VAL A 10 -10.80 0.37 -2.02
C VAL A 10 -11.20 0.07 -3.48
N LYS A 11 -10.77 0.88 -4.45
CA LYS A 11 -11.02 0.56 -5.87
C LYS A 11 -10.26 -0.69 -6.31
N ILE A 12 -9.08 -0.96 -5.74
CA ILE A 12 -8.29 -2.16 -6.01
C ILE A 12 -8.95 -3.37 -5.34
N GLN A 13 -9.28 -3.29 -4.05
CA GLN A 13 -9.96 -4.38 -3.34
C GLN A 13 -11.24 -4.81 -4.07
N ASN A 14 -12.06 -3.85 -4.53
CA ASN A 14 -13.36 -4.16 -5.14
C ASN A 14 -13.20 -4.91 -6.47
N LYS A 15 -12.10 -4.68 -7.19
CA LYS A 15 -11.77 -5.40 -8.42
C LYS A 15 -11.41 -6.86 -8.15
N PHE A 16 -10.77 -7.14 -7.01
CA PHE A 16 -10.27 -8.47 -6.64
C PHE A 16 -11.03 -9.08 -5.46
N TYR A 17 -12.21 -8.55 -5.15
CA TYR A 17 -13.01 -9.00 -4.02
C TYR A 17 -13.37 -10.47 -4.20
N GLY A 18 -13.18 -11.27 -3.14
CA GLY A 18 -13.43 -12.71 -3.16
C GLY A 18 -12.29 -13.55 -3.75
N ASN A 19 -11.21 -12.95 -4.25
CA ASN A 19 -10.03 -13.70 -4.66
C ASN A 19 -9.12 -13.98 -3.45
N ASN A 20 -9.01 -15.25 -3.06
CA ASN A 20 -8.19 -15.68 -1.91
C ASN A 20 -6.68 -15.64 -2.19
N GLU A 21 -6.27 -15.56 -3.46
CA GLU A 21 -4.86 -15.45 -3.87
C GLU A 21 -4.37 -13.99 -3.90
N PHE A 22 -5.25 -13.03 -3.58
CA PHE A 22 -4.93 -11.61 -3.49
C PHE A 22 -5.04 -11.12 -2.03
N GLY A 23 -4.15 -10.19 -1.67
CA GLY A 23 -4.13 -9.54 -0.36
C GLY A 23 -3.57 -8.13 -0.44
N ILE A 24 -3.85 -7.34 0.59
CA ILE A 24 -3.34 -5.98 0.72
C ILE A 24 -2.73 -5.85 2.12
N ALA A 25 -1.55 -5.26 2.22
CA ALA A 25 -0.92 -4.91 3.49
C ALA A 25 -0.78 -3.39 3.58
N SER A 26 -1.30 -2.81 4.66
CA SER A 26 -1.20 -1.36 4.93
C SER A 26 -0.54 -1.16 6.29
N PHE A 27 0.67 -0.63 6.29
CA PHE A 27 1.45 -0.38 7.50
C PHE A 27 1.23 1.06 7.98
N SER A 28 0.90 1.25 9.26
CA SER A 28 0.83 2.59 9.85
C SER A 28 2.22 3.19 10.00
N ILE A 29 2.35 4.48 9.69
CA ILE A 29 3.56 5.29 9.94
C ILE A 29 3.56 5.98 11.31
N ASN A 30 2.46 5.86 12.07
CA ASN A 30 2.29 6.39 13.41
C ASN A 30 1.88 5.25 14.37
N PRO A 31 2.78 4.29 14.65
CA PRO A 31 2.42 3.12 15.44
C PRO A 31 2.16 3.41 16.92
N THR A 32 2.61 4.56 17.44
CA THR A 32 2.36 4.98 18.83
C THR A 32 0.89 5.33 19.06
N HIS A 33 0.23 5.90 18.05
CA HIS A 33 -1.20 6.18 18.04
C HIS A 33 -2.02 5.00 17.46
N ASP A 34 -1.56 4.43 16.35
CA ASP A 34 -2.36 3.47 15.55
C ASP A 34 -2.28 2.05 16.12
N THR A 35 -2.96 1.85 17.24
CA THR A 35 -3.14 0.52 17.84
C THR A 35 -3.97 -0.41 16.94
N PRO A 36 -3.89 -1.74 17.14
CA PRO A 36 -4.74 -2.68 16.38
C PRO A 36 -6.24 -2.38 16.48
N LYS A 37 -6.71 -1.83 17.62
CA LYS A 37 -8.11 -1.43 17.79
C LYS A 37 -8.46 -0.23 16.89
N ILE A 38 -7.63 0.81 16.90
CA ILE A 38 -7.81 2.01 16.07
C ILE A 38 -7.75 1.65 14.58
N LEU A 39 -6.78 0.82 14.18
CA LEU A 39 -6.66 0.36 12.80
C LEU A 39 -7.86 -0.47 12.34
N LYS A 40 -8.44 -1.30 13.22
CA LYS A 40 -9.65 -2.06 12.91
C LYS A 40 -10.87 -1.15 12.70
N GLU A 41 -11.03 -0.13 13.54
CA GLU A 41 -12.09 0.87 13.39
C GLU A 41 -11.88 1.70 12.12
N TYR A 42 -10.64 2.08 11.84
CA TYR A 42 -10.23 2.80 10.62
C TYR A 42 -10.52 2.00 9.35
N ALA A 43 -10.13 0.72 9.30
CA ALA A 43 -10.38 -0.17 8.19
C ALA A 43 -11.90 -0.25 7.89
N LYS A 44 -12.71 -0.41 8.94
CA LYS A 44 -14.18 -0.45 8.81
C LYS A 44 -14.75 0.86 8.28
N SER A 45 -14.32 2.00 8.82
CA SER A 45 -14.86 3.32 8.41
C SER A 45 -14.46 3.71 6.99
N HIS A 46 -13.36 3.17 6.48
CA HIS A 46 -12.86 3.44 5.11
C HIS A 46 -13.23 2.33 4.11
N GLY A 47 -14.14 1.43 4.47
CA GLY A 47 -14.71 0.45 3.55
C GLY A 47 -13.77 -0.70 3.20
N ALA A 48 -12.72 -0.98 3.98
CA ALA A 48 -11.92 -2.18 3.82
C ALA A 48 -12.75 -3.41 4.22
N THR A 49 -13.13 -4.19 3.20
CA THR A 49 -14.01 -5.36 3.34
C THR A 49 -13.35 -6.64 2.82
N LEU A 50 -12.24 -6.53 2.11
CA LEU A 50 -11.44 -7.67 1.67
C LEU A 50 -10.87 -8.42 2.88
N LYS A 51 -11.17 -9.72 2.98
CA LYS A 51 -10.72 -10.57 4.09
C LYS A 51 -9.20 -10.58 4.26
N ASN A 52 -8.47 -10.49 3.15
CA ASN A 52 -7.01 -10.51 3.11
C ASN A 52 -6.40 -9.09 3.07
N TRP A 53 -7.15 -8.05 3.48
CA TRP A 53 -6.59 -6.72 3.69
C TRP A 53 -6.19 -6.54 5.17
N ASN A 54 -4.87 -6.57 5.40
CA ASN A 54 -4.28 -6.45 6.73
C ASN A 54 -3.80 -5.03 6.98
N PHE A 55 -4.25 -4.45 8.09
CA PHE A 55 -3.76 -3.18 8.62
C PHE A 55 -2.78 -3.50 9.75
N LEU A 56 -1.55 -3.04 9.61
CA LEU A 56 -0.39 -3.46 10.39
C LEU A 56 0.21 -2.28 11.15
N THR A 57 0.69 -2.55 12.35
CA THR A 57 1.38 -1.61 13.26
C THR A 57 2.46 -2.37 14.03
N GLY A 58 3.33 -1.69 14.76
CA GLY A 58 4.41 -2.35 15.49
C GLY A 58 5.55 -1.41 15.87
N ASN A 59 6.77 -1.95 15.89
CA ASN A 59 7.96 -1.14 16.18
C ASN A 59 8.22 -0.12 15.06
N GLN A 60 8.29 1.16 15.42
CA GLN A 60 8.45 2.28 14.48
C GLN A 60 9.71 2.16 13.63
N ASP A 61 10.86 1.87 14.25
CA ASP A 61 12.13 1.74 13.55
C ASP A 61 12.08 0.63 12.49
N LYS A 62 11.44 -0.51 12.81
CA LYS A 62 11.25 -1.61 11.85
C LYS A 62 10.31 -1.26 10.71
N ILE A 63 9.27 -0.48 10.96
CA ILE A 63 8.36 0.00 9.91
C ILE A 63 9.12 0.97 8.99
N TYR A 64 9.90 1.89 9.54
CA TYR A 64 10.67 2.85 8.77
C TYR A 64 11.82 2.18 8.01
N GLU A 65 12.49 1.19 8.60
CA GLU A 65 13.50 0.36 7.92
C GLU A 65 12.87 -0.38 6.73
N LEU A 66 11.70 -1.01 6.93
CA LEU A 66 10.98 -1.70 5.86
C LEU A 66 10.62 -0.75 4.71
N ALA A 67 10.07 0.42 5.03
CA ALA A 67 9.69 1.41 4.03
C ALA A 67 10.92 1.97 3.28
N ASN A 68 11.87 2.55 4.02
CA ASN A 68 12.98 3.32 3.45
C ASN A 68 14.08 2.43 2.84
N THR A 69 14.34 1.25 3.40
CA THR A 69 15.40 0.34 2.93
C THR A 69 14.85 -0.84 2.16
N GLY A 70 13.77 -1.46 2.65
CA GLY A 70 13.15 -2.62 1.98
C GLY A 70 12.44 -2.25 0.69
N PHE A 71 11.62 -1.20 0.73
CA PHE A 71 10.85 -0.74 -0.43
C PHE A 71 11.39 0.53 -1.07
N THR A 72 12.42 1.18 -0.52
CA THR A 72 12.90 2.50 -0.98
C THR A 72 11.80 3.55 -1.14
N LEU A 73 10.72 3.40 -0.37
CA LEU A 73 9.58 4.30 -0.29
C LEU A 73 9.66 5.09 1.01
N PHE A 74 9.78 6.42 0.91
CA PHE A 74 9.97 7.25 2.08
C PHE A 74 8.80 7.14 3.08
N ALA A 75 9.13 7.02 4.37
CA ALA A 75 8.22 7.18 5.48
C ALA A 75 8.99 7.69 6.72
N GLY A 76 8.47 8.71 7.39
CA GLY A 76 9.10 9.29 8.57
C GLY A 76 8.28 10.37 9.25
N GLU A 77 8.80 10.85 10.37
CA GLU A 77 8.29 12.01 11.10
C GLU A 77 8.69 13.30 10.38
N ASN A 78 7.75 14.23 10.30
CA ASN A 78 7.97 15.57 9.75
C ASN A 78 7.07 16.55 10.53
N SER A 79 7.67 17.41 11.35
CA SER A 79 6.94 18.39 12.17
C SER A 79 6.20 19.44 11.36
N ASP A 80 6.63 19.66 10.12
CA ASP A 80 6.01 20.63 9.20
C ASP A 80 4.86 20.00 8.39
N ALA A 81 4.72 18.67 8.43
CA ALA A 81 3.62 17.96 7.81
C ALA A 81 2.36 17.97 8.67
N GLU A 82 1.19 18.06 8.04
CA GLU A 82 -0.09 17.94 8.73
C GLU A 82 -0.21 16.54 9.38
N GLY A 83 -0.29 16.51 10.71
CA GLY A 83 -0.31 15.27 11.48
C GLY A 83 1.06 14.75 11.92
N GLY A 84 2.16 15.44 11.57
CA GLY A 84 3.51 15.16 12.07
C GLY A 84 4.26 14.05 11.33
N PHE A 85 3.72 13.53 10.22
CA PHE A 85 4.31 12.43 9.47
C PHE A 85 4.24 12.66 7.96
N GLU A 86 5.22 12.13 7.25
CA GLU A 86 5.29 12.15 5.79
C GLU A 86 5.58 10.75 5.24
N HIS A 87 5.00 10.44 4.08
CA HIS A 87 5.24 9.19 3.38
C HIS A 87 5.04 9.32 1.87
N SER A 88 5.62 8.40 1.10
CA SER A 88 5.42 8.34 -0.34
C SER A 88 3.96 8.02 -0.70
N GLY A 89 3.49 8.59 -1.82
CA GLY A 89 2.18 8.29 -2.40
C GLY A 89 2.13 7.00 -3.23
N MET A 90 3.12 6.12 -3.12
CA MET A 90 3.33 5.00 -4.04
C MET A 90 2.82 3.67 -3.46
N PHE A 91 2.41 2.75 -4.35
CA PHE A 91 2.07 1.37 -4.04
C PHE A 91 3.12 0.42 -4.61
N ALA A 92 3.59 -0.50 -3.77
CA ALA A 92 4.40 -1.63 -4.18
C ALA A 92 3.51 -2.83 -4.50
N LEU A 93 3.82 -3.51 -5.60
CA LEU A 93 3.22 -4.78 -5.98
C LEU A 93 4.23 -5.88 -5.69
N VAL A 94 3.83 -6.88 -4.92
CA VAL A 94 4.72 -7.93 -4.42
C VAL A 94 4.15 -9.29 -4.80
N ASP A 95 4.98 -10.18 -5.37
CA ASP A 95 4.57 -11.53 -5.72
C ASP A 95 4.62 -12.51 -4.52
N LYS A 96 4.19 -13.76 -4.75
CA LYS A 96 4.13 -14.80 -3.70
C LYS A 96 5.51 -15.21 -3.16
N GLN A 97 6.60 -14.85 -3.86
CA GLN A 97 7.97 -15.10 -3.44
C GLN A 97 8.58 -13.90 -2.71
N GLY A 98 7.83 -12.80 -2.56
CA GLY A 98 8.27 -11.59 -1.88
C GLY A 98 9.04 -10.62 -2.79
N ASN A 99 9.05 -10.82 -4.10
CA ASN A 99 9.73 -9.91 -5.02
C ASN A 99 8.83 -8.75 -5.39
N ILE A 100 9.41 -7.55 -5.49
CA ILE A 100 8.72 -6.38 -6.04
C ILE A 100 8.57 -6.59 -7.55
N ARG A 101 7.35 -6.41 -8.05
CA ARG A 101 6.99 -6.54 -9.47
C ARG A 101 6.50 -5.20 -9.98
N SER A 102 6.90 -4.86 -11.20
CA SER A 102 6.41 -3.67 -11.89
C SER A 102 6.44 -3.87 -13.40
N ARG A 103 5.62 -3.11 -14.12
CA ARG A 103 5.76 -2.98 -15.57
C ARG A 103 6.97 -2.14 -15.97
N LEU A 104 7.25 -2.13 -17.27
CA LEU A 104 8.21 -1.23 -17.90
C LEU A 104 7.52 0.04 -18.41
N ASP A 105 8.23 1.15 -18.39
CA ASP A 105 7.83 2.37 -19.07
C ASP A 105 8.02 2.27 -20.59
N LYS A 106 7.69 3.35 -21.31
CA LYS A 106 7.82 3.42 -22.77
C LYS A 106 9.27 3.34 -23.29
N PHE A 107 10.26 3.44 -22.41
CA PHE A 107 11.68 3.36 -22.72
C PHE A 107 12.30 2.04 -22.27
N GLY A 108 11.51 1.12 -21.71
CA GLY A 108 11.97 -0.19 -21.24
C GLY A 108 12.52 -0.17 -19.81
N ASN A 109 12.36 0.91 -19.05
CA ASN A 109 12.81 0.98 -17.66
C ASN A 109 11.73 0.47 -16.71
N PRO A 110 12.06 -0.29 -15.65
CA PRO A 110 11.10 -0.63 -14.61
C PRO A 110 10.57 0.62 -13.91
N ILE A 111 9.26 0.71 -13.71
CA ILE A 111 8.67 1.81 -12.94
C ILE A 111 8.80 1.62 -11.42
N ALA A 112 9.14 0.39 -10.98
CA ALA A 112 9.27 -0.09 -9.59
C ALA A 112 7.99 -0.01 -8.74
N PHE A 113 7.29 1.12 -8.75
CA PHE A 113 6.11 1.39 -7.96
C PHE A 113 5.01 2.07 -8.79
N TYR A 114 3.79 1.99 -8.28
CA TYR A 114 2.62 2.60 -8.92
C TYR A 114 2.19 3.82 -8.12
N ASP A 115 1.91 4.93 -8.80
CA ASP A 115 1.36 6.11 -8.15
C ASP A 115 -0.04 5.79 -7.59
N GLY A 116 -0.17 5.81 -6.26
CA GLY A 116 -1.39 5.50 -5.52
C GLY A 116 -2.37 6.67 -5.45
N LEU A 117 -1.99 7.85 -5.95
CA LEU A 117 -2.81 9.05 -6.03
C LEU A 117 -3.34 9.26 -7.46
N ASP A 118 -2.56 8.90 -8.49
CA ASP A 118 -2.94 9.01 -9.91
C ASP A 118 -3.89 7.86 -10.35
N PRO A 119 -5.09 8.17 -10.88
CA PRO A 119 -5.98 7.16 -11.47
C PRO A 119 -5.31 6.24 -12.50
N LYS A 120 -4.33 6.75 -13.25
CA LYS A 120 -3.56 5.96 -14.21
C LYS A 120 -2.73 4.90 -13.50
N GLY A 121 -2.05 5.24 -12.39
CA GLY A 121 -1.30 4.29 -11.56
C GLY A 121 -2.21 3.20 -11.00
N ILE A 122 -3.41 3.56 -10.54
CA ILE A 122 -4.43 2.61 -10.06
C ILE A 122 -4.91 1.67 -11.17
N GLN A 123 -5.04 2.14 -12.40
CA GLN A 123 -5.39 1.28 -13.52
C GLN A 123 -4.25 0.31 -13.86
N MET A 124 -3.01 0.80 -13.91
CA MET A 124 -1.83 -0.02 -14.20
C MET A 124 -1.65 -1.15 -13.18
N ILE A 125 -1.72 -0.86 -11.88
CA ILE A 125 -1.53 -1.89 -10.85
C ILE A 125 -2.61 -2.97 -10.92
N LYS A 126 -3.86 -2.62 -11.26
CA LYS A 126 -4.95 -3.60 -11.43
C LYS A 126 -4.70 -4.55 -12.60
N GLU A 127 -4.18 -4.05 -13.71
CA GLU A 127 -3.80 -4.88 -14.85
C GLU A 127 -2.69 -5.84 -14.45
N ASP A 128 -1.66 -5.35 -13.77
CA ASP A 128 -0.49 -6.15 -13.42
C ASP A 128 -0.78 -7.18 -12.33
N ILE A 129 -1.63 -6.86 -11.34
CA ILE A 129 -2.19 -7.84 -10.40
C ILE A 129 -2.92 -8.96 -11.18
N SER A 130 -3.70 -8.62 -12.21
CA SER A 130 -4.43 -9.63 -13.00
C SER A 130 -3.52 -10.54 -13.83
N ILE A 131 -2.31 -10.07 -14.15
CA ILE A 131 -1.27 -10.87 -14.81
C ILE A 131 -0.63 -11.80 -13.79
N LEU A 132 -0.17 -11.25 -12.66
CA LEU A 132 0.49 -12.00 -11.57
C LEU A 132 -0.39 -13.10 -10.99
N LEU A 133 -1.71 -12.89 -10.90
CA LEU A 133 -2.64 -13.90 -10.40
C LEU A 133 -2.78 -15.13 -11.34
N LYS A 134 -2.23 -15.06 -12.56
CA LYS A 134 -2.24 -16.17 -13.52
C LYS A 134 -0.89 -16.89 -13.61
N GLU A 135 0.14 -16.39 -12.93
CA GLU A 135 1.44 -17.07 -12.76
C GLU A 135 1.31 -18.21 -11.74
#